data_AF-A0A353QV20-F1
#
_entry.id   AF-A0A353QV20-F1
#
_cell.length_a   1.000
_cell.length_b   1.000
_cell.length_c   1.000
_cell.angle_alpha   90.00
_cell.angle_beta   90.00
_cell.angle_gamma   90.00
#
_symmetry.space_group_name_H-M   'P 1'
#
loop_
_entity.id
_entity.type
_entity.pdbx_description
1 polymer ?
#
loop_
_entity_poly.entity_id
_entity_poly.type
_entity_poly.pdbx_seq_one_letter_code
_entity_poly.pdbx_strand_id
1 'polypeptide(L)'
;MHLKNKAFTLMEMLISMTVISVLMVASIPLITQMSKIKTGMDKNVIDCINNNTSTDWYDIDAAGATTLPATGTSCYGAVIDVTYNREKAFNTAYWAAINGTSAQKIMAKRILRAACDQGGTKACDYFIDTCRLNGSTSAPYCDDTTDYTDISYYLHLIRNTTTNQGATYIIDQLTELLPQMPTKLVNEAFYAKTVNPNANNNLAYDIAQPWVYIQACNNGLTTGCQRAYSSNYSKSCYQIKNNWSTAPSQVYKIAYNTAGASESKYCNMSSLASAAIMGCQAMTAPQWAMTNYNDCYYGRYNNYNNTCSTIFSSWPQAPDGTYNLTWAGSTLATIIPTACPILSTDCIDQG
;
A
#
# COMPACT_ATOMS: atom_id res chain seq x y z
N MET A 1 -40.65 -78.53 2.71
CA MET A 1 -40.35 -77.62 1.57
C MET A 1 -38.93 -77.10 1.76
N HIS A 2 -37.94 -77.72 1.10
CA HIS A 2 -36.55 -77.25 1.12
C HIS A 2 -36.31 -76.26 -0.02
N LEU A 3 -35.77 -75.08 0.31
CA LEU A 3 -35.34 -74.07 -0.65
C LEU A 3 -34.19 -74.60 -1.52
N LYS A 4 -34.36 -74.47 -2.84
CA LYS A 4 -33.38 -74.83 -3.87
C LYS A 4 -32.41 -73.65 -4.04
N ASN A 5 -31.29 -73.65 -3.35
CA ASN A 5 -30.20 -72.72 -3.62
C ASN A 5 -29.47 -73.16 -4.90
N LYS A 6 -29.67 -72.44 -6.00
CA LYS A 6 -28.85 -72.58 -7.21
C LYS A 6 -27.50 -71.92 -6.95
N ALA A 7 -26.46 -72.73 -6.83
CA ALA A 7 -25.09 -72.24 -6.80
C ALA A 7 -24.69 -71.76 -8.21
N PHE A 8 -24.20 -70.52 -8.32
CA PHE A 8 -23.64 -69.96 -9.54
C PHE A 8 -22.38 -70.72 -9.95
N THR A 9 -22.20 -70.95 -11.25
CA THR A 9 -21.01 -71.66 -11.74
C THR A 9 -19.79 -70.75 -11.68
N LEU A 10 -18.61 -71.32 -11.40
CA LEU A 10 -17.35 -70.58 -11.18
C LEU A 10 -16.99 -69.66 -12.38
N MET A 11 -17.44 -70.02 -13.58
CA MET A 11 -17.21 -69.25 -14.81
C MET A 11 -18.09 -67.98 -14.91
N GLU A 12 -19.33 -68.02 -14.42
CA GLU A 12 -20.18 -66.82 -14.33
C GLU A 12 -19.64 -65.82 -13.29
N MET A 13 -18.98 -66.32 -12.25
CA MET A 13 -18.33 -65.48 -11.22
C MET A 13 -17.08 -64.77 -11.77
N LEU A 14 -16.31 -65.44 -12.64
CA LEU A 14 -15.13 -64.84 -13.30
C LEU A 14 -15.52 -63.77 -14.34
N ILE A 15 -16.56 -64.02 -15.13
CA ILE A 15 -17.04 -63.05 -16.14
C ILE A 15 -17.62 -61.82 -15.44
N SER A 16 -18.39 -62.00 -14.36
CA SER A 16 -18.92 -60.86 -13.59
C SER A 16 -17.80 -60.04 -12.91
N MET A 17 -16.78 -60.67 -12.33
CA MET A 17 -15.65 -59.93 -11.74
C MET A 17 -14.82 -59.16 -12.78
N THR A 18 -14.64 -59.70 -13.98
CA THR A 18 -13.89 -59.02 -15.06
C THR A 18 -14.67 -57.86 -15.67
N VAL A 19 -15.99 -57.97 -15.83
CA VAL A 19 -16.83 -56.85 -16.27
C VAL A 19 -16.87 -55.75 -15.21
N ILE A 20 -16.97 -56.12 -13.93
CA ILE A 20 -16.95 -55.17 -12.81
C ILE A 20 -15.59 -54.46 -12.72
N SER A 21 -14.46 -55.14 -12.96
CA SER A 21 -13.14 -54.50 -12.90
C SER A 21 -12.92 -53.51 -14.06
N VAL A 22 -13.35 -53.85 -15.28
CA VAL A 22 -13.29 -52.93 -16.43
C VAL A 22 -14.22 -51.72 -16.21
N LEU A 23 -15.43 -51.94 -15.69
CA LEU A 23 -16.34 -50.85 -15.35
C LEU A 23 -15.79 -49.96 -14.23
N MET A 24 -15.11 -50.52 -13.22
CA MET A 24 -14.44 -49.72 -12.18
C MET A 24 -13.30 -48.90 -12.76
N VAL A 25 -12.42 -49.48 -13.59
CA VAL A 25 -11.31 -48.73 -14.21
C VAL A 25 -11.82 -47.62 -15.13
N ALA A 26 -12.89 -47.85 -15.89
CA ALA A 26 -13.50 -46.84 -16.76
C ALA A 26 -14.28 -45.75 -16.00
N SER A 27 -14.78 -46.05 -14.79
CA SER A 27 -15.57 -45.10 -13.99
C SER A 27 -14.74 -44.30 -12.98
N ILE A 28 -13.51 -44.72 -12.64
CA ILE A 28 -12.61 -43.96 -11.75
C ILE A 28 -12.36 -42.51 -12.23
N PRO A 29 -12.12 -42.23 -13.53
CA PRO A 29 -11.99 -40.85 -14.03
C PRO A 29 -13.26 -40.02 -13.84
N LEU A 30 -14.43 -40.65 -13.98
CA LEU A 30 -15.74 -40.01 -13.82
C LEU A 30 -16.04 -39.72 -12.34
N ILE A 31 -15.73 -40.66 -11.45
CA ILE A 31 -15.89 -40.51 -9.99
C ILE A 31 -14.93 -39.44 -9.43
N THR A 32 -13.68 -39.39 -9.93
CA THR A 32 -12.73 -38.32 -9.54
C THR A 32 -13.15 -36.96 -10.07
N GLN A 33 -13.71 -36.86 -11.28
CA GLN A 33 -14.28 -35.61 -11.78
C GLN A 33 -15.52 -35.17 -11.01
N MET A 34 -16.42 -36.09 -10.66
CA MET A 34 -17.61 -35.78 -9.84
C MET A 34 -17.25 -35.41 -8.40
N SER A 35 -16.18 -36.00 -7.83
CA SER A 35 -15.62 -35.64 -6.53
C SER A 35 -15.14 -34.19 -6.49
N LYS A 36 -14.40 -33.73 -7.51
CA LYS A 36 -13.97 -32.32 -7.65
C LYS A 36 -15.16 -31.35 -7.81
N ILE A 37 -16.25 -31.78 -8.44
CA ILE A 37 -17.49 -30.99 -8.56
C ILE A 37 -18.23 -30.89 -7.21
N LYS A 38 -18.11 -31.91 -6.35
CA LYS A 38 -18.80 -31.97 -5.05
C LYS A 38 -18.09 -31.19 -3.92
N THR A 39 -16.79 -30.89 -4.07
CA THR A 39 -16.00 -30.12 -3.09
C THR A 39 -16.15 -28.60 -3.23
N GLY A 40 -16.90 -28.11 -4.25
CA GLY A 40 -17.08 -26.67 -4.48
C GLY A 40 -15.84 -25.96 -5.01
N MET A 41 -14.78 -26.70 -5.36
CA MET A 41 -13.53 -26.16 -5.91
C MET A 41 -13.61 -25.95 -7.43
N ASP A 42 -12.87 -24.97 -7.92
CA ASP A 42 -12.78 -24.68 -9.35
C ASP A 42 -11.90 -25.71 -10.08
N LYS A 43 -12.42 -26.28 -11.16
CA LYS A 43 -11.73 -27.33 -11.93
C LYS A 43 -10.47 -26.82 -12.60
N ASN A 44 -10.52 -25.64 -13.22
CA ASN A 44 -9.37 -25.08 -13.94
C ASN A 44 -8.23 -24.79 -12.97
N VAL A 45 -8.54 -24.23 -11.80
CA VAL A 45 -7.56 -23.94 -10.75
C VAL A 45 -6.90 -25.22 -10.22
N ILE A 46 -7.68 -26.24 -9.85
CA ILE A 46 -7.14 -27.50 -9.33
C ILE A 46 -6.33 -28.25 -10.39
N ASP A 47 -6.79 -28.28 -11.63
CA ASP A 47 -6.07 -28.94 -12.72
C ASP A 47 -4.79 -28.18 -13.07
N CYS A 48 -4.79 -26.83 -13.03
CA CYS A 48 -3.57 -26.05 -13.17
C CYS A 48 -2.57 -26.37 -12.04
N ILE A 49 -3.01 -26.31 -10.78
CA ILE A 49 -2.18 -26.55 -9.60
C ILE A 49 -1.53 -27.93 -9.62
N ASN A 50 -2.31 -28.98 -9.90
CA ASN A 50 -1.80 -30.35 -9.82
C ASN A 50 -0.97 -30.78 -11.03
N ASN A 51 -1.26 -30.24 -12.21
CA ASN A 51 -0.57 -30.66 -13.43
C ASN A 51 0.68 -29.83 -13.73
N ASN A 52 0.88 -28.71 -13.03
CA ASN A 52 1.96 -27.77 -13.32
C ASN A 52 2.90 -27.53 -12.13
N THR A 53 2.97 -28.46 -11.17
CA THR A 53 3.91 -28.36 -10.04
C THR A 53 5.38 -28.34 -10.47
N SER A 54 5.69 -28.60 -11.75
CA SER A 54 7.04 -28.65 -12.31
C SER A 54 7.20 -27.99 -13.69
N THR A 55 6.21 -27.25 -14.20
CA THR A 55 6.27 -26.62 -15.54
C THR A 55 6.43 -25.11 -15.47
N ASP A 56 7.31 -24.59 -16.33
CA ASP A 56 7.74 -23.18 -16.44
C ASP A 56 6.71 -22.28 -17.16
N TRP A 57 5.40 -22.53 -17.06
CA TRP A 57 4.42 -21.64 -17.73
C TRP A 57 4.45 -20.23 -17.13
N TYR A 58 4.85 -20.14 -15.86
CA TYR A 58 4.99 -18.89 -15.16
C TYR A 58 6.34 -18.27 -15.51
N ASP A 59 6.32 -17.43 -16.54
CA ASP A 59 7.46 -16.62 -16.95
C ASP A 59 7.11 -15.14 -16.82
N ILE A 60 8.08 -14.36 -16.37
CA ILE A 60 7.97 -12.93 -16.13
C ILE A 60 8.69 -12.25 -17.29
N ASP A 61 8.01 -11.38 -18.03
CA ASP A 61 8.68 -10.65 -19.12
C ASP A 61 9.74 -9.68 -18.60
N ALA A 62 10.53 -9.10 -19.50
CA ALA A 62 11.57 -8.12 -19.15
C ALA A 62 11.01 -6.83 -18.50
N ALA A 63 9.70 -6.59 -18.61
CA ALA A 63 8.99 -5.48 -17.96
C ALA A 63 8.39 -5.88 -16.59
N GLY A 64 8.55 -7.13 -16.19
CA GLY A 64 8.05 -7.67 -14.93
C GLY A 64 6.65 -8.27 -15.03
N ALA A 65 5.89 -8.12 -16.11
CA ALA A 65 4.54 -8.67 -16.19
C ALA A 65 4.58 -10.19 -16.40
N THR A 66 3.69 -10.91 -15.73
CA THR A 66 3.50 -12.33 -16.03
C THR A 66 2.94 -12.52 -17.43
N THR A 67 3.53 -13.46 -18.16
CA THR A 67 2.95 -13.91 -19.43
C THR A 67 1.72 -14.76 -19.17
N LEU A 68 0.62 -14.48 -19.90
CA LEU A 68 -0.58 -15.30 -19.81
C LEU A 68 -0.27 -16.72 -20.30
N PRO A 69 -0.78 -17.77 -19.63
CA PRO A 69 -0.67 -19.14 -20.13
C PRO A 69 -1.30 -19.27 -21.52
N ALA A 70 -0.86 -20.27 -22.29
CA ALA A 70 -1.44 -20.53 -23.61
C ALA A 70 -2.96 -20.75 -23.53
N THR A 71 -3.71 -20.09 -24.42
CA THR A 71 -5.17 -20.22 -24.49
C THR A 71 -5.59 -21.68 -24.65
N GLY A 72 -6.66 -22.07 -23.96
CA GLY A 72 -7.18 -23.45 -23.98
C GLY A 72 -6.55 -24.39 -22.95
N THR A 73 -5.58 -23.92 -22.16
CA THR A 73 -5.03 -24.68 -21.02
C THR A 73 -5.83 -24.45 -19.73
N SER A 74 -5.72 -25.38 -18.76
CA SER A 74 -6.33 -25.22 -17.43
C SER A 74 -5.77 -24.00 -16.68
N CYS A 75 -4.48 -23.69 -16.85
CA CYS A 75 -3.88 -22.51 -16.24
C CYS A 75 -4.39 -21.20 -16.85
N TYR A 76 -4.61 -21.14 -18.16
CA TYR A 76 -5.26 -19.98 -18.78
C TYR A 76 -6.67 -19.77 -18.20
N GLY A 77 -7.47 -20.84 -18.13
CA GLY A 77 -8.79 -20.80 -17.51
C GLY A 77 -8.72 -20.32 -16.05
N ALA A 78 -7.77 -20.86 -15.26
CA ALA A 78 -7.59 -20.49 -13.86
C ALA A 78 -7.27 -19.00 -13.68
N VAL A 79 -6.31 -18.47 -14.44
CA VAL A 79 -5.92 -17.05 -14.37
C VAL A 79 -7.10 -16.16 -14.75
N ILE A 80 -7.76 -16.43 -15.88
CA ILE A 80 -8.90 -15.64 -16.37
C ILE A 80 -10.08 -15.69 -15.39
N ASP A 81 -10.41 -16.86 -14.85
CA ASP A 81 -11.51 -17.03 -13.90
C ASP A 81 -11.23 -16.26 -12.59
N VAL A 82 -9.98 -16.25 -12.12
CA VAL A 82 -9.55 -15.45 -10.96
C VAL A 82 -9.55 -13.95 -11.29
N THR A 83 -9.07 -13.52 -12.46
CA THR A 83 -9.08 -12.12 -12.90
C THR A 83 -10.49 -11.54 -12.91
N TYR A 84 -11.47 -12.29 -13.39
CA TYR A 84 -12.88 -11.88 -13.38
C TYR A 84 -13.59 -12.13 -12.04
N ASN A 85 -12.85 -12.33 -10.95
CA ASN A 85 -13.37 -12.50 -9.60
C ASN A 85 -14.42 -13.61 -9.46
N ARG A 86 -14.34 -14.68 -10.26
CA ARG A 86 -15.23 -15.83 -10.11
C ARG A 86 -14.93 -16.49 -8.77
N GLU A 87 -15.87 -16.37 -7.84
CA GLU A 87 -15.63 -16.65 -6.42
C GLU A 87 -15.04 -18.03 -6.16
N LYS A 88 -15.52 -19.05 -6.88
CA LYS A 88 -14.99 -20.41 -6.75
C LYS A 88 -13.52 -20.50 -7.17
N ALA A 89 -13.14 -19.86 -8.27
CA ALA A 89 -11.76 -19.87 -8.75
C ALA A 89 -10.83 -19.14 -7.77
N PHE A 90 -11.20 -17.94 -7.35
CA PHE A 90 -10.44 -17.19 -6.35
C PHE A 90 -10.33 -17.96 -5.03
N ASN A 91 -11.44 -18.44 -4.46
CA ASN A 91 -11.43 -19.16 -3.19
C ASN A 91 -10.60 -20.44 -3.24
N THR A 92 -10.60 -21.14 -4.39
CA THR A 92 -9.77 -22.34 -4.60
C THR A 92 -8.29 -21.99 -4.63
N ALA A 93 -7.90 -20.95 -5.36
CA ALA A 93 -6.52 -20.48 -5.42
C ALA A 93 -6.05 -19.97 -4.06
N TYR A 94 -6.86 -19.15 -3.39
CA TYR A 94 -6.62 -18.65 -2.04
C TYR A 94 -6.40 -19.79 -1.04
N TRP A 95 -7.30 -20.78 -1.02
CA TRP A 95 -7.20 -21.91 -0.10
C TRP A 95 -5.92 -22.72 -0.33
N ALA A 96 -5.56 -22.96 -1.59
CA ALA A 96 -4.34 -23.67 -1.95
C ALA A 96 -3.05 -22.88 -1.61
N ALA A 97 -3.08 -21.56 -1.74
CA ALA A 97 -1.96 -20.69 -1.38
C ALA A 97 -1.63 -20.73 0.13
N ILE A 98 -2.63 -20.99 0.98
CA ILE A 98 -2.48 -21.06 2.44
C ILE A 98 -2.27 -22.49 2.93
N ASN A 99 -3.05 -23.45 2.42
CA ASN A 99 -3.17 -24.80 2.97
C ASN A 99 -2.57 -25.91 2.09
N GLY A 100 -2.14 -25.59 0.87
CA GLY A 100 -1.53 -26.57 -0.05
C GLY A 100 -0.15 -27.06 0.41
N THR A 101 0.39 -28.06 -0.28
CA THR A 101 1.81 -28.41 -0.19
C THR A 101 2.69 -27.27 -0.74
N SER A 102 4.00 -27.25 -0.46
CA SER A 102 4.88 -26.17 -0.92
C SER A 102 4.76 -25.90 -2.43
N ALA A 103 4.73 -26.94 -3.27
CA ALA A 103 4.54 -26.79 -4.71
C ALA A 103 3.15 -26.24 -5.07
N GLN A 104 2.10 -26.68 -4.37
CA GLN A 104 0.74 -26.17 -4.59
C GLN A 104 0.61 -24.71 -4.16
N LYS A 105 1.25 -24.32 -3.06
CA LYS A 105 1.28 -22.92 -2.59
C LYS A 105 1.92 -22.01 -3.62
N ILE A 106 3.11 -22.39 -4.11
CA ILE A 106 3.83 -21.63 -5.15
C ILE A 106 2.94 -21.47 -6.40
N MET A 107 2.34 -22.57 -6.87
CA MET A 107 1.49 -22.53 -8.07
C MET A 107 0.23 -21.68 -7.87
N ALA A 108 -0.41 -21.79 -6.71
CA ALA A 108 -1.57 -20.97 -6.37
C ALA A 108 -1.21 -19.47 -6.31
N LYS A 109 -0.07 -19.13 -5.70
CA LYS A 109 0.43 -17.75 -5.68
C LYS A 109 0.77 -17.23 -7.08
N ARG A 110 1.31 -18.08 -7.96
CA ARG A 110 1.56 -17.75 -9.38
C ARG A 110 0.27 -17.46 -10.14
N ILE A 111 -0.79 -18.25 -9.93
CA ILE A 111 -2.12 -17.98 -10.50
C ILE A 111 -2.65 -16.63 -10.00
N LEU A 112 -2.55 -16.37 -8.68
CA LEU A 112 -3.00 -15.11 -8.09
C LEU A 112 -2.20 -13.92 -8.62
N ARG A 113 -0.88 -14.05 -8.78
CA ARG A 113 -0.03 -12.98 -9.32
C ARG A 113 -0.37 -12.71 -10.79
N ALA A 114 -0.48 -13.75 -11.60
CA ALA A 114 -0.90 -13.59 -12.99
C ALA A 114 -2.29 -12.97 -13.10
N ALA A 115 -3.22 -13.35 -12.24
CA ALA A 115 -4.55 -12.73 -12.24
C ALA A 115 -4.51 -11.25 -11.81
N CYS A 116 -3.69 -10.90 -10.81
CA CYS A 116 -3.50 -9.52 -10.36
C CYS A 116 -2.86 -8.65 -11.44
N ASP A 117 -1.80 -9.12 -12.11
CA ASP A 117 -1.13 -8.39 -13.20
C ASP A 117 -2.11 -8.03 -14.33
N GLN A 118 -3.13 -8.88 -14.56
CA GLN A 118 -4.22 -8.70 -15.53
C GLN A 118 -5.41 -7.89 -14.99
N GLY A 119 -5.30 -7.27 -13.81
CA GLY A 119 -6.33 -6.39 -13.23
C GLY A 119 -7.31 -7.09 -12.27
N GLY A 120 -7.04 -8.32 -11.85
CA GLY A 120 -7.86 -9.06 -10.90
C GLY A 120 -7.75 -8.51 -9.47
N THR A 121 -8.71 -7.68 -9.06
CA THR A 121 -8.65 -6.94 -7.78
C THR A 121 -8.54 -7.84 -6.55
N LYS A 122 -9.35 -8.91 -6.41
CA LYS A 122 -9.25 -9.82 -5.26
C LYS A 122 -7.90 -10.54 -5.19
N ALA A 123 -7.31 -10.81 -6.36
CA ALA A 123 -5.99 -11.42 -6.42
C ALA A 123 -4.89 -10.44 -5.98
N CYS A 124 -5.04 -9.15 -6.27
CA CYS A 124 -4.15 -8.11 -5.73
C CYS A 124 -4.36 -7.90 -4.23
N ASP A 125 -5.61 -7.86 -3.77
CA ASP A 125 -5.96 -7.74 -2.34
C ASP A 125 -5.31 -8.86 -1.52
N TYR A 126 -5.23 -10.08 -2.07
CA TYR A 126 -4.54 -11.19 -1.43
C TYR A 126 -3.08 -10.84 -1.05
N PHE A 127 -2.31 -10.15 -1.89
CA PHE A 127 -0.92 -9.80 -1.59
C PHE A 127 -0.83 -8.70 -0.52
N ILE A 128 -1.73 -7.71 -0.59
CA ILE A 128 -1.84 -6.64 0.42
C ILE A 128 -2.19 -7.24 1.79
N ASP A 129 -3.22 -8.07 1.84
CA ASP A 129 -3.70 -8.70 3.06
C ASP A 129 -2.69 -9.70 3.63
N THR A 130 -2.03 -10.47 2.77
CA THR A 130 -1.00 -11.42 3.19
C THR A 130 0.14 -10.68 3.85
N CYS A 131 0.63 -9.57 3.29
CA CYS A 131 1.66 -8.81 3.99
C CYS A 131 1.15 -8.21 5.30
N ARG A 132 -0.03 -7.57 5.27
CA ARG A 132 -0.62 -6.92 6.44
C ARG A 132 -0.77 -7.89 7.62
N LEU A 133 -1.25 -9.10 7.35
CA LEU A 133 -1.53 -10.11 8.37
C LEU A 133 -0.30 -10.96 8.70
N ASN A 134 0.40 -11.46 7.69
CA ASN A 134 1.40 -12.53 7.82
C ASN A 134 2.85 -12.09 7.57
N GLY A 135 3.10 -10.83 7.23
CA GLY A 135 4.47 -10.35 7.00
C GLY A 135 5.39 -10.48 8.23
N SER A 136 6.70 -10.36 8.00
CA SER A 136 7.75 -10.47 9.00
C SER A 136 7.90 -9.19 9.85
N THR A 137 8.52 -9.32 11.02
CA THR A 137 8.98 -8.20 11.84
C THR A 137 10.38 -7.71 11.45
N SER A 138 11.10 -8.47 10.63
CA SER A 138 12.41 -8.13 10.08
C SER A 138 12.35 -8.06 8.56
N ALA A 139 13.17 -7.19 7.96
CA ALA A 139 13.28 -7.09 6.52
C ALA A 139 13.80 -8.41 5.90
N PRO A 140 13.30 -8.81 4.72
CA PRO A 140 12.12 -8.25 4.03
C PRO A 140 10.80 -8.52 4.79
N TYR A 141 9.94 -7.50 4.91
CA TYR A 141 8.79 -7.47 5.82
C TYR A 141 7.54 -8.12 5.24
N CYS A 142 7.42 -8.22 3.92
CA CYS A 142 6.28 -8.87 3.27
C CYS A 142 6.63 -10.17 2.52
N ASP A 143 7.91 -10.56 2.52
CA ASP A 143 8.46 -11.56 1.60
C ASP A 143 8.34 -13.01 2.10
N ASP A 144 8.17 -13.91 1.13
CA ASP A 144 8.41 -15.34 1.23
C ASP A 144 9.60 -15.66 0.31
N THR A 145 10.78 -15.78 0.91
CA THR A 145 12.13 -15.37 0.46
C THR A 145 12.70 -15.95 -0.83
N THR A 146 11.89 -16.49 -1.75
CA THR A 146 12.39 -17.20 -2.95
C THR A 146 11.63 -16.95 -4.25
N ASP A 147 10.38 -16.47 -4.25
CA ASP A 147 9.52 -16.56 -5.45
C ASP A 147 8.97 -15.24 -6.00
N TYR A 148 9.22 -14.08 -5.35
CA TYR A 148 8.64 -12.79 -5.75
C TYR A 148 7.12 -12.85 -5.95
N THR A 149 6.42 -13.63 -5.12
CA THR A 149 4.97 -13.85 -5.20
C THR A 149 4.23 -13.13 -4.08
N ASP A 150 4.69 -11.93 -3.77
CA ASP A 150 4.21 -11.07 -2.70
C ASP A 150 4.09 -9.62 -3.20
N ILE A 151 3.80 -8.72 -2.27
CA ILE A 151 3.67 -7.30 -2.57
C ILE A 151 5.03 -6.61 -2.86
N SER A 152 6.14 -7.15 -2.36
CA SER A 152 7.49 -6.61 -2.55
C SER A 152 7.85 -6.55 -4.03
N TYR A 153 7.44 -7.55 -4.80
CA TYR A 153 7.59 -7.54 -6.25
C TYR A 153 7.00 -6.27 -6.88
N TYR A 154 5.74 -5.92 -6.59
CA TYR A 154 5.09 -4.73 -7.16
C TYR A 154 5.77 -3.45 -6.70
N LEU A 155 6.24 -3.41 -5.45
CA LEU A 155 6.96 -2.27 -4.89
C LEU A 155 8.32 -2.02 -5.57
N HIS A 156 8.95 -3.07 -6.12
CA HIS A 156 10.23 -3.01 -6.83
C HIS A 156 10.10 -2.75 -8.35
N LEU A 157 8.89 -2.76 -8.91
CA LEU A 157 8.65 -2.44 -10.32
C LEU A 157 9.08 -1.03 -10.67
N ILE A 158 9.56 -0.84 -11.90
CA ILE A 158 10.02 0.46 -12.40
C ILE A 158 8.82 1.37 -12.69
N ARG A 159 8.91 2.64 -12.24
CA ARG A 159 7.83 3.64 -12.31
C ARG A 159 7.34 3.96 -13.72
N ASN A 160 8.23 3.93 -14.71
CA ASN A 160 8.00 4.54 -16.02
C ASN A 160 7.83 3.53 -17.17
N THR A 161 7.87 2.23 -16.89
CA THR A 161 7.89 1.18 -17.92
C THR A 161 6.76 0.18 -17.80
N THR A 162 5.89 0.30 -16.81
CA THR A 162 4.95 -0.76 -16.44
C THR A 162 3.50 -0.37 -16.70
N THR A 163 2.92 -0.90 -17.78
CA THR A 163 1.46 -1.09 -17.92
C THR A 163 1.06 -2.40 -17.23
N ASN A 164 1.28 -2.50 -15.91
CA ASN A 164 0.79 -3.60 -15.09
C ASN A 164 -0.43 -3.10 -14.30
N GLN A 165 -1.61 -3.62 -14.62
CA GLN A 165 -2.87 -3.15 -14.00
C GLN A 165 -2.90 -3.46 -12.50
N GLY A 166 -2.33 -4.60 -12.10
CA GLY A 166 -2.18 -4.99 -10.70
C GLY A 166 -1.26 -4.05 -9.92
N ALA A 167 -0.17 -3.60 -10.54
CA ALA A 167 0.73 -2.62 -9.94
C ALA A 167 0.03 -1.28 -9.69
N THR A 168 -0.73 -0.77 -10.68
CA THR A 168 -1.55 0.44 -10.49
C THR A 168 -2.53 0.26 -9.33
N TYR A 169 -3.28 -0.85 -9.31
CA TYR A 169 -4.24 -1.13 -8.25
C TYR A 169 -3.57 -1.21 -6.86
N ILE A 170 -2.45 -1.92 -6.74
CA ILE A 170 -1.72 -2.05 -5.47
C ILE A 170 -1.21 -0.69 -4.99
N ILE A 171 -0.67 0.15 -5.88
CA ILE A 171 -0.20 1.48 -5.50
C ILE A 171 -1.35 2.38 -5.05
N ASP A 172 -2.50 2.33 -5.72
CA ASP A 172 -3.70 3.05 -5.30
C ASP A 172 -4.17 2.61 -3.91
N GLN A 173 -4.24 1.29 -3.68
CA GLN A 173 -4.62 0.74 -2.37
C GLN A 173 -3.61 1.09 -1.27
N LEU A 174 -2.30 1.01 -1.55
CA LEU A 174 -1.27 1.36 -0.57
C LEU A 174 -1.27 2.86 -0.25
N THR A 175 -1.61 3.72 -1.21
CA THR A 175 -1.77 5.16 -0.96
C THR A 175 -2.85 5.42 0.10
N GLU A 176 -3.92 4.64 0.11
CA GLU A 176 -4.99 4.72 1.13
C GLU A 176 -4.62 4.02 2.45
N LEU A 177 -3.94 2.88 2.39
CA LEU A 177 -3.66 2.04 3.55
C LEU A 177 -2.45 2.48 4.38
N LEU A 178 -1.38 2.97 3.75
CA LEU A 178 -0.14 3.32 4.46
C LEU A 178 -0.34 4.39 5.55
N PRO A 179 -1.17 5.44 5.36
CA PRO A 179 -1.51 6.39 6.42
C PRO A 179 -2.17 5.77 7.66
N GLN A 180 -2.71 4.56 7.57
CA GLN A 180 -3.28 3.83 8.70
C GLN A 180 -2.20 3.13 9.55
N MET A 181 -0.92 3.26 9.18
CA MET A 181 0.24 2.65 9.83
C MET A 181 0.20 1.12 10.00
N PRO A 182 -0.22 0.32 9.00
CA PRO A 182 0.01 -1.12 9.03
C PRO A 182 1.53 -1.39 8.97
N THR A 183 2.15 -1.59 10.14
CA THR A 183 3.62 -1.57 10.33
C THR A 183 4.39 -2.39 9.29
N LYS A 184 3.90 -3.58 8.93
CA LYS A 184 4.55 -4.47 7.96
C LYS A 184 4.56 -3.87 6.54
N LEU A 185 3.41 -3.35 6.08
CA LEU A 185 3.28 -2.68 4.77
C LEU A 185 4.08 -1.38 4.72
N VAL A 186 4.04 -0.56 5.78
CA VAL A 186 4.84 0.66 5.87
C VAL A 186 6.33 0.32 5.81
N ASN A 187 6.79 -0.61 6.63
CA ASN A 187 8.19 -1.00 6.63
C ASN A 187 8.62 -1.59 5.28
N GLU A 188 7.76 -2.37 4.62
CA GLU A 188 8.06 -2.89 3.29
C GLU A 188 8.17 -1.79 2.24
N ALA A 189 7.21 -0.87 2.18
CA ALA A 189 7.26 0.24 1.21
C ALA A 189 8.54 1.07 1.41
N PHE A 190 8.91 1.36 2.66
CA PHE A 190 10.14 2.08 2.96
C PHE A 190 11.41 1.25 2.69
N TYR A 191 11.39 -0.06 2.99
CA TYR A 191 12.48 -0.98 2.65
C TYR A 191 12.68 -1.05 1.14
N ALA A 192 11.61 -1.29 0.38
CA ALA A 192 11.64 -1.40 -1.07
C ALA A 192 12.20 -0.12 -1.73
N LYS A 193 11.81 1.07 -1.25
CA LYS A 193 12.39 2.36 -1.69
C LYS A 193 13.91 2.44 -1.50
N THR A 194 14.50 1.68 -0.59
CA THR A 194 15.94 1.76 -0.27
C THR A 194 16.78 0.62 -0.85
N VAL A 195 16.15 -0.37 -1.50
CA VAL A 195 16.81 -1.64 -1.88
C VAL A 195 16.86 -1.80 -3.41
N ASN A 196 18.00 -2.31 -3.89
CA ASN A 196 18.27 -2.62 -5.31
C ASN A 196 17.41 -3.82 -5.77
N PRO A 197 16.90 -3.90 -7.03
CA PRO A 197 17.51 -3.42 -8.28
C PRO A 197 17.15 -1.98 -8.70
N ASN A 198 16.17 -1.33 -8.06
CA ASN A 198 15.58 -0.06 -8.55
C ASN A 198 15.32 0.98 -7.43
N ALA A 199 16.12 1.02 -6.36
CA ALA A 199 15.87 1.85 -5.17
C ALA A 199 15.44 3.31 -5.48
N ASN A 200 16.03 3.93 -6.51
CA ASN A 200 15.73 5.32 -6.88
C ASN A 200 14.65 5.49 -7.96
N ASN A 201 14.09 4.40 -8.49
CA ASN A 201 13.16 4.42 -9.63
C ASN A 201 12.09 3.31 -9.56
N ASN A 202 11.71 2.91 -8.35
CA ASN A 202 10.66 1.91 -8.15
C ASN A 202 9.33 2.53 -7.72
N LEU A 203 8.23 1.77 -7.84
CA LEU A 203 6.90 2.24 -7.45
C LEU A 203 6.80 2.57 -5.96
N ALA A 204 7.59 1.91 -5.10
CA ALA A 204 7.68 2.27 -3.69
C ALA A 204 8.13 3.72 -3.47
N TYR A 205 8.87 4.31 -4.41
CA TYR A 205 9.26 5.72 -4.33
C TYR A 205 8.05 6.65 -4.25
N ASP A 206 6.94 6.35 -4.94
CA ASP A 206 5.77 7.24 -4.96
C ASP A 206 4.95 7.21 -3.67
N ILE A 207 4.96 6.07 -2.99
CA ILE A 207 4.17 5.84 -1.79
C ILE A 207 4.96 5.93 -0.48
N ALA A 208 6.26 5.62 -0.47
CA ALA A 208 7.12 5.72 0.73
C ALA A 208 7.68 7.13 0.89
N GLN A 209 6.78 8.09 1.06
CA GLN A 209 7.06 9.52 1.12
C GLN A 209 6.73 10.10 2.51
N PRO A 210 7.30 11.27 2.87
CA PRO A 210 7.01 11.93 4.15
C PRO A 210 5.51 12.15 4.42
N TRP A 211 4.71 12.34 3.36
CA TRP A 211 3.27 12.56 3.46
C TRP A 211 2.55 11.43 4.19
N VAL A 212 3.04 10.18 4.13
CA VAL A 212 2.45 9.02 4.83
C VAL A 212 2.42 9.25 6.34
N TYR A 213 3.56 9.62 6.94
CA TYR A 213 3.64 9.85 8.38
C TYR A 213 2.90 11.13 8.79
N ILE A 214 2.88 12.15 7.92
CA ILE A 214 2.12 13.38 8.14
C ILE A 214 0.61 13.05 8.21
N GLN A 215 0.08 12.29 7.24
CA GLN A 215 -1.32 11.88 7.24
C GLN A 215 -1.67 10.95 8.39
N ALA A 216 -0.80 9.99 8.71
CA ALA A 216 -0.96 9.15 9.89
C ALA A 216 -1.07 9.97 11.18
N CYS A 217 -0.21 10.99 11.33
CA CYS A 217 -0.31 11.91 12.45
C CYS A 217 -1.64 12.68 12.43
N ASN A 218 -2.05 13.24 11.28
CA ASN A 218 -3.34 13.94 11.14
C ASN A 218 -4.54 13.06 11.54
N ASN A 219 -4.51 11.77 11.18
CA ASN A 219 -5.51 10.78 11.57
C ASN A 219 -5.47 10.42 13.07
N GLY A 220 -4.53 10.98 13.84
CA GLY A 220 -4.42 10.79 15.29
C GLY A 220 -3.60 9.58 15.72
N LEU A 221 -2.83 8.97 14.82
CA LEU A 221 -1.95 7.87 15.16
C LEU A 221 -0.68 8.40 15.84
N THR A 222 -0.51 8.11 17.12
CA THR A 222 0.64 8.55 17.92
C THR A 222 1.97 8.14 17.29
N THR A 223 2.07 6.91 16.78
CA THR A 223 3.28 6.42 16.08
C THR A 223 3.60 7.20 14.81
N GLY A 224 2.56 7.63 14.07
CA GLY A 224 2.70 8.54 12.93
C GLY A 224 3.29 9.88 13.35
N CYS A 225 2.76 10.48 14.42
CA CYS A 225 3.29 11.74 14.97
C CYS A 225 4.72 11.60 15.51
N GLN A 226 5.07 10.50 16.18
CA GLN A 226 6.43 10.23 16.67
C GLN A 226 7.46 10.19 15.51
N ARG A 227 7.12 9.46 14.44
CA ARG A 227 7.97 9.34 13.25
C ARG A 227 8.07 10.66 12.51
N ALA A 228 6.93 11.33 12.27
CA ALA A 228 6.90 12.61 11.60
C ALA A 228 7.67 13.71 12.38
N TYR A 229 7.60 13.70 13.71
CA TYR A 229 8.43 14.56 14.55
C TYR A 229 9.92 14.22 14.44
N SER A 230 10.30 12.96 14.66
CA SER A 230 11.71 12.54 14.69
C SER A 230 12.42 12.79 13.35
N SER A 231 11.68 12.73 12.24
CA SER A 231 12.19 12.95 10.89
C SER A 231 12.02 14.38 10.37
N ASN A 232 11.56 15.35 11.19
CA ASN A 232 11.32 16.75 10.78
C ASN A 232 10.30 16.91 9.63
N TYR A 233 9.25 16.08 9.62
CA TYR A 233 8.20 16.13 8.60
C TYR A 233 7.00 17.00 9.02
N SER A 234 6.66 17.06 10.31
CA SER A 234 5.43 17.71 10.78
C SER A 234 5.58 18.59 12.03
N LYS A 235 6.77 19.15 12.30
CA LYS A 235 6.95 20.06 13.45
C LYS A 235 6.35 21.46 13.23
N SER A 236 6.02 21.79 11.99
CA SER A 236 5.49 23.09 11.60
C SER A 236 4.73 22.98 10.27
N CYS A 237 3.85 23.94 9.98
CA CYS A 237 3.19 24.03 8.68
C CYS A 237 4.22 24.15 7.55
N TYR A 238 5.28 24.93 7.77
CA TYR A 238 6.39 25.05 6.81
C TYR A 238 7.04 23.70 6.49
N GLN A 239 7.36 22.90 7.51
CA GLN A 239 7.96 21.58 7.30
C GLN A 239 7.05 20.64 6.52
N ILE A 240 5.74 20.66 6.81
CA ILE A 240 4.78 19.86 6.07
C ILE A 240 4.79 20.25 4.59
N LYS A 241 4.70 21.55 4.28
CA LYS A 241 4.73 22.03 2.89
C LYS A 241 6.04 21.69 2.18
N ASN A 242 7.17 21.77 2.89
CA ASN A 242 8.48 21.44 2.35
C ASN A 242 8.64 19.94 2.05
N ASN A 243 8.11 19.06 2.90
CA ASN A 243 8.21 17.61 2.73
C ASN A 243 7.07 16.99 1.91
N TRP A 244 5.97 17.72 1.73
CA TRP A 244 4.82 17.36 0.91
C TRP A 244 4.37 18.58 0.11
N SER A 245 4.99 18.78 -1.06
CA SER A 245 4.78 19.97 -1.90
C SER A 245 3.34 20.12 -2.39
N THR A 246 2.58 19.03 -2.49
CA THR A 246 1.16 19.00 -2.86
C THR A 246 0.21 18.93 -1.67
N ALA A 247 0.70 19.17 -0.44
CA ALA A 247 -0.13 19.23 0.77
C ALA A 247 -1.30 20.22 0.58
N PRO A 248 -2.56 19.82 0.83
CA PRO A 248 -3.70 20.72 0.75
C PRO A 248 -3.74 21.71 1.93
N SER A 249 -4.34 22.89 1.75
CA SER A 249 -4.62 23.79 2.87
C SER A 249 -5.73 23.21 3.75
N GLN A 250 -5.43 22.89 5.00
CA GLN A 250 -6.37 22.28 5.95
C GLN A 250 -5.83 22.36 7.38
N VAL A 251 -6.55 21.76 8.33
CA VAL A 251 -6.07 21.55 9.70
C VAL A 251 -5.14 20.33 9.73
N TYR A 252 -3.93 20.51 10.26
CA TYR A 252 -2.93 19.47 10.47
C TYR A 252 -2.68 19.25 11.96
N LYS A 253 -2.28 18.04 12.33
CA LYS A 253 -1.70 17.75 13.65
C LYS A 253 -0.20 18.02 13.62
N ILE A 254 0.21 19.09 14.27
CA ILE A 254 1.61 19.51 14.38
C ILE A 254 2.23 18.82 15.59
N ALA A 255 3.21 17.95 15.35
CA ALA A 255 3.87 17.20 16.41
C ALA A 255 4.94 18.06 17.09
N TYR A 256 4.99 18.04 18.43
CA TYR A 256 5.88 18.93 19.19
C TYR A 256 6.82 18.22 20.16
N ASN A 257 6.79 16.89 20.24
CA ASN A 257 7.78 16.11 20.98
C ASN A 257 7.99 14.70 20.42
N THR A 258 9.01 14.01 20.94
CA THR A 258 9.35 12.63 20.58
C THR A 258 8.34 11.60 21.07
N ALA A 259 7.47 11.94 22.03
CA ALA A 259 6.38 11.08 22.49
C ALA A 259 5.20 11.03 21.51
N GLY A 260 5.18 11.90 20.49
CA GLY A 260 4.11 11.99 19.49
C GLY A 260 2.95 12.90 19.91
N ALA A 261 3.15 13.72 20.94
CA ALA A 261 2.16 14.73 21.30
C ALA A 261 2.04 15.75 20.16
N SER A 262 0.80 16.12 19.85
CA SER A 262 0.47 16.97 18.71
C SER A 262 -0.73 17.87 18.99
N GLU A 263 -0.80 18.98 18.27
CA GLU A 263 -1.90 19.94 18.35
C GLU A 263 -2.46 20.24 16.96
N SER A 264 -3.76 20.49 16.89
CA SER A 264 -4.42 20.82 15.63
C SER A 264 -4.19 22.27 15.27
N LYS A 265 -3.78 22.52 14.02
CA LYS A 265 -3.46 23.85 13.51
C LYS A 265 -3.84 23.97 12.05
N TYR A 266 -4.51 25.05 11.68
CA TYR A 266 -4.77 25.34 10.28
C TYR A 266 -3.48 25.83 9.59
N CYS A 267 -3.18 25.24 8.43
CA CYS A 267 -2.02 25.59 7.62
C CYS A 267 -2.46 25.95 6.20
N ASN A 268 -2.10 27.13 5.73
CA ASN A 268 -2.25 27.48 4.31
C ASN A 268 -1.05 26.96 3.53
N MET A 269 -1.28 25.94 2.71
CA MET A 269 -0.26 25.25 1.94
C MET A 269 -0.13 25.78 0.49
N SER A 270 -0.61 27.00 0.19
CA SER A 270 -0.46 27.58 -1.15
C SER A 270 1.01 27.81 -1.53
N SER A 271 1.85 28.23 -0.58
CA SER A 271 3.30 28.37 -0.73
C SER A 271 4.04 28.06 0.58
N LEU A 272 5.37 27.95 0.53
CA LEU A 272 6.19 27.84 1.76
C LEU A 272 6.00 29.07 2.66
N ALA A 273 5.88 30.26 2.06
CA ALA A 273 5.65 31.51 2.79
C ALA A 273 4.29 31.50 3.49
N SER A 274 3.20 31.17 2.79
CA SER A 274 1.87 31.13 3.41
C SER A 274 1.80 30.13 4.56
N ALA A 275 2.49 28.99 4.43
CA ALA A 275 2.54 27.97 5.47
C ALA A 275 3.27 28.46 6.72
N ALA A 276 4.45 29.07 6.56
CA ALA A 276 5.21 29.64 7.67
C ALA A 276 4.50 30.82 8.34
N ILE A 277 3.97 31.76 7.56
CA ILE A 277 3.31 32.97 8.09
C ILE A 277 2.07 32.58 8.90
N MET A 278 1.19 31.76 8.32
CA MET A 278 -0.05 31.34 8.97
C MET A 278 0.22 30.42 10.16
N GLY A 279 1.19 29.53 10.03
CA GLY A 279 1.64 28.72 11.15
C GLY A 279 2.16 29.59 12.29
N CYS A 280 2.95 30.62 12.02
CA CYS A 280 3.48 31.50 13.06
C CYS A 280 2.37 32.25 13.80
N GLN A 281 1.32 32.68 13.10
CA GLN A 281 0.18 33.39 13.66
C GLN A 281 -0.59 32.56 14.71
N ALA A 282 -0.78 31.26 14.48
CA ALA A 282 -1.59 30.38 15.32
C ALA A 282 -0.77 29.52 16.30
N MET A 283 0.40 29.97 16.74
CA MET A 283 1.27 29.18 17.61
C MET A 283 0.74 29.02 19.03
N THR A 284 0.81 27.78 19.52
CA THR A 284 0.47 27.37 20.88
C THR A 284 1.69 27.40 21.81
N ALA A 285 1.48 27.38 23.14
CA ALA A 285 2.56 27.37 24.11
C ALA A 285 3.58 26.21 23.92
N PRO A 286 3.17 24.95 23.64
CA PRO A 286 4.12 23.88 23.35
C PRO A 286 4.97 24.12 22.08
N GLN A 287 4.38 24.72 21.05
CA GLN A 287 5.10 25.05 19.82
C GLN A 287 6.07 26.22 20.04
N TRP A 288 5.71 27.17 20.90
CA TRP A 288 6.60 28.25 21.32
C TRP A 288 7.88 27.72 21.99
N ALA A 289 7.80 26.60 22.71
CA ALA A 289 8.98 25.96 23.30
C ALA A 289 9.95 25.36 22.26
N MET A 290 9.52 25.16 21.00
CA MET A 290 10.33 24.58 19.92
C MET A 290 11.14 25.61 19.15
N THR A 291 12.15 26.18 19.81
CA THR A 291 12.85 27.41 19.37
C THR A 291 13.49 27.37 17.96
N ASN A 292 13.82 26.18 17.44
CA ASN A 292 14.59 26.03 16.20
C ASN A 292 13.81 25.38 15.04
N TYR A 293 12.54 25.01 15.23
CA TYR A 293 11.81 24.22 14.23
C TYR A 293 10.33 24.60 14.07
N ASN A 294 9.88 25.66 14.74
CA ASN A 294 8.50 26.14 14.63
C ASN A 294 8.31 27.08 13.42
N ASP A 295 7.06 27.43 13.12
CA ASP A 295 6.70 28.25 11.97
C ASP A 295 7.30 29.67 12.04
N CYS A 296 7.34 30.30 13.22
CA CYS A 296 7.95 31.63 13.37
C CYS A 296 9.46 31.61 13.14
N TYR A 297 10.15 30.52 13.54
CA TYR A 297 11.55 30.34 13.21
C TYR A 297 11.77 30.33 11.69
N TYR A 298 10.99 29.55 10.95
CA TYR A 298 11.10 29.47 9.49
C TYR A 298 10.66 30.75 8.78
N GLY A 299 9.64 31.43 9.31
CA GLY A 299 9.23 32.76 8.83
C GLY A 299 10.39 33.75 8.91
N ARG A 300 11.04 33.87 10.08
CA ARG A 300 12.21 34.73 10.27
C ARG A 300 13.39 34.33 9.39
N TYR A 301 13.74 33.04 9.40
CA TYR A 301 14.92 32.53 8.68
C TYR A 301 14.85 32.81 7.18
N ASN A 302 13.65 32.76 6.60
CA ASN A 302 13.41 33.03 5.19
C ASN A 302 12.89 34.46 4.89
N ASN A 303 12.84 35.33 5.90
CA ASN A 303 12.32 36.71 5.79
C ASN A 303 10.87 36.82 5.29
N TYR A 304 9.99 35.88 5.63
CA TYR A 304 8.59 35.88 5.19
C TYR A 304 7.67 36.78 6.00
N ASN A 305 7.98 37.01 7.28
CA ASN A 305 7.13 37.76 8.23
C ASN A 305 7.95 38.75 9.08
N ASN A 306 8.98 39.37 8.51
CA ASN A 306 9.75 40.37 9.24
C ASN A 306 8.96 41.68 9.40
N THR A 307 8.25 42.07 8.33
CA THR A 307 7.37 43.24 8.27
C THR A 307 6.08 42.91 7.52
N CYS A 308 5.05 43.74 7.65
CA CYS A 308 3.83 43.61 6.86
C CYS A 308 4.12 43.63 5.35
N SER A 309 5.05 44.49 4.89
CA SER A 309 5.47 44.52 3.48
C SER A 309 6.04 43.18 3.01
N THR A 310 6.86 42.50 3.83
CA THR A 310 7.44 41.19 3.46
C THR A 310 6.40 40.07 3.40
N ILE A 311 5.35 40.15 4.22
CA ILE A 311 4.21 39.23 4.17
C ILE A 311 3.52 39.36 2.83
N PHE A 312 3.15 40.57 2.43
CA PHE A 312 2.44 40.80 1.17
C PHE A 312 3.30 40.50 -0.07
N SER A 313 4.62 40.73 -0.03
CA SER A 313 5.49 40.34 -1.14
C SER A 313 5.65 38.83 -1.27
N SER A 314 5.67 38.10 -0.15
CA SER A 314 5.91 36.63 -0.11
C SER A 314 4.61 35.82 -0.24
N TRP A 315 3.49 36.41 0.15
CA TRP A 315 2.13 35.87 0.04
C TRP A 315 1.17 36.99 -0.40
N PRO A 316 1.08 37.30 -1.71
CA PRO A 316 0.26 38.39 -2.23
C PRO A 316 -1.25 38.27 -1.97
N GLN A 317 -1.71 37.08 -1.60
CA GLN A 317 -3.10 36.79 -1.24
C GLN A 317 -3.31 36.74 0.29
N ALA A 318 -2.37 37.25 1.08
CA ALA A 318 -2.52 37.35 2.53
C ALA A 318 -3.75 38.22 2.86
N PRO A 319 -4.68 37.75 3.70
CA PRO A 319 -5.82 38.55 4.12
C PRO A 319 -5.40 39.68 5.07
N ASP A 320 -6.29 40.66 5.27
CA ASP A 320 -6.14 41.60 6.38
C ASP A 320 -6.13 40.85 7.70
N GLY A 321 -5.21 41.21 8.61
CA GLY A 321 -5.19 40.58 9.93
C GLY A 321 -4.01 40.96 10.79
N THR A 322 -3.97 40.35 11.98
CA THR A 322 -2.88 40.51 12.94
C THR A 322 -1.88 39.36 12.78
N TYR A 323 -0.63 39.68 12.48
CA TYR A 323 0.44 38.73 12.24
C TYR A 323 1.53 38.82 13.30
N ASN A 324 2.15 37.68 13.58
CA ASN A 324 3.32 37.60 14.45
C ASN A 324 4.56 37.95 13.63
N LEU A 325 5.10 39.16 13.80
CA LEU A 325 6.28 39.62 13.08
C LEU A 325 7.58 39.17 13.78
N THR A 326 8.60 38.83 12.99
CA THR A 326 9.87 38.30 13.48
C THR A 326 11.08 39.03 12.87
N TRP A 327 11.40 40.23 13.35
CA TRP A 327 12.56 41.00 12.88
C TRP A 327 13.90 40.51 13.45
N ALA A 328 15.02 41.03 12.93
CA ALA A 328 16.35 40.68 13.40
C ALA A 328 16.52 40.99 14.89
N GLY A 329 16.92 39.99 15.69
CA GLY A 329 17.00 40.10 17.15
C GLY A 329 15.70 39.78 17.89
N SER A 330 14.58 39.54 17.18
CA SER A 330 13.34 39.09 17.83
C SER A 330 13.57 37.72 18.47
N THR A 331 13.45 37.64 19.79
CA THR A 331 13.36 36.38 20.53
C THR A 331 11.90 35.94 20.60
N LEU A 332 11.64 34.71 21.02
CA LEU A 332 10.26 34.21 21.22
C LEU A 332 9.48 35.07 22.22
N ALA A 333 10.16 35.78 23.13
CA ALA A 333 9.57 36.67 24.11
C ALA A 333 9.22 38.08 23.56
N THR A 334 9.67 38.41 22.34
CA THR A 334 9.53 39.76 21.75
C THR A 334 8.73 39.75 20.46
N ILE A 335 8.05 38.66 20.11
CA ILE A 335 7.18 38.63 18.92
C ILE A 335 5.92 39.43 19.24
N ILE A 336 5.69 40.48 18.44
CA ILE A 336 4.58 41.40 18.63
C ILE A 336 3.51 41.09 17.57
N PRO A 337 2.29 40.70 17.98
CA PRO A 337 1.15 40.65 17.09
C PRO A 337 0.89 42.05 16.51
N THR A 338 1.05 42.20 15.20
CA THR A 338 0.98 43.47 14.49
C THR A 338 -0.12 43.42 13.43
N ALA A 339 -0.99 44.42 13.40
CA ALA A 339 -2.02 44.51 12.37
C ALA A 339 -1.39 44.89 11.03
N CYS A 340 -1.64 44.10 9.98
CA CYS A 340 -1.18 44.33 8.62
C CYS A 340 -2.41 44.50 7.69
N PRO A 341 -2.85 45.74 7.41
CA PRO A 341 -3.87 46.01 6.42
C PRO A 341 -3.30 46.01 4.99
N ILE A 342 -3.99 45.36 4.05
CA ILE A 342 -3.74 45.30 2.59
C ILE A 342 -3.78 46.70 1.98
N LEU A 343 -4.67 47.56 2.49
CA LEU A 343 -4.85 48.94 2.04
C LEU A 343 -4.06 49.90 2.92
N SER A 344 -2.74 49.80 2.91
CA SER A 344 -1.96 51.01 3.14
C SER A 344 -0.62 50.93 2.44
N THR A 345 -0.37 51.97 1.66
CA THR A 345 0.96 52.51 1.39
C THR A 345 1.76 52.84 2.67
N ASP A 346 1.24 52.56 3.87
CA ASP A 346 1.84 52.80 5.19
C ASP A 346 2.67 51.60 5.71
N CYS A 347 2.78 50.51 4.95
CA CYS A 347 3.72 49.42 5.25
C CYS A 347 5.21 49.83 5.15
N ILE A 348 5.50 51.10 4.86
CA ILE A 348 6.86 51.65 4.74
C ILE A 348 7.46 52.05 6.10
N ASP A 349 6.65 52.31 7.13
CA ASP A 349 7.15 52.98 8.35
C ASP A 349 7.05 52.19 9.68
N GLN A 350 6.58 50.93 9.67
CA GLN A 350 6.63 50.09 10.88
C GLN A 350 7.75 49.05 10.77
N GLY A 351 8.92 49.49 11.22
CA GLY A 351 10.13 48.69 11.41
C GLY A 351 10.14 47.85 12.67
#